data_AF-A0A2X2JT71-F1
#
_entry.id   AF-A0A2X2JT71-F1
#
_cell.length_a   1.000
_cell.length_b   1.000
_cell.length_c   1.000
_cell.angle_alpha   90.00
_cell.angle_beta   90.00
_cell.angle_gamma   90.00
#
_symmetry.space_group_name_H-M   'P 1'
#
loop_
_entity.id
_entity.type
_entity.pdbx_description
1 polymer ?
#
loop_
_entity_poly.entity_id
_entity_poly.type
_entity_poly.pdbx_seq_one_letter_code
_entity_poly.pdbx_strand_id
1 'polypeptide(L)' 'MKKAGQPWEKAKAFDNSCPLSGFIPAAEFTGDPQNTTLGLSVNGEQRQQGTTADMIHKIVPLIAYMSKFFYPQGR' A
#
# COMPACT_ATOMS: atom_id res chain seq x y z
N MET A 1 -5.89 21.58 3.94
CA MET A 1 -6.37 20.93 2.69
C MET A 1 -7.42 19.83 2.91
N LYS A 2 -7.33 18.93 3.91
CA LYS A 2 -8.42 17.95 4.20
C LYS A 2 -9.75 18.57 4.70
N LYS A 3 -9.71 19.74 5.33
CA LYS A 3 -10.87 20.38 5.98
C LYS A 3 -11.91 20.98 5.02
N ALA A 4 -11.57 21.13 3.74
CA ALA A 4 -12.39 21.80 2.73
C ALA A 4 -13.20 20.83 1.84
N GLY A 5 -13.14 19.52 2.10
CA GLY A 5 -13.88 18.51 1.31
C GLY A 5 -13.47 18.38 -0.15
N GLN A 6 -12.33 18.96 -0.55
CA GLN A 6 -11.84 18.92 -1.92
C GLN A 6 -11.28 17.55 -2.29
N PRO A 7 -11.28 17.20 -3.59
CA PRO A 7 -10.66 15.99 -4.12
C PRO A 7 -9.17 15.84 -3.71
N TRP A 8 -8.70 14.60 -3.53
CA TRP A 8 -7.41 14.29 -2.90
C TRP A 8 -6.22 14.24 -3.87
N GLU A 9 -6.45 14.38 -5.17
CA GLU A 9 -5.48 14.17 -6.24
C GLU A 9 -4.26 15.06 -6.04
N LYS A 10 -4.44 16.35 -5.72
CA LYS A 10 -3.31 17.28 -5.48
C LYS A 10 -2.39 16.83 -4.35
N ALA A 11 -2.92 16.12 -3.35
CA ALA A 11 -2.15 15.69 -2.18
C ALA A 11 -1.63 14.25 -2.28
N LYS A 12 -2.19 13.43 -3.18
CA LYS A 12 -1.94 11.98 -3.24
C LYS A 12 -1.55 11.45 -4.62
N ALA A 13 -1.65 12.25 -5.67
CA ALA A 13 -1.40 11.87 -7.06
C ALA A 13 -0.48 12.87 -7.79
N PHE A 14 0.45 13.51 -7.06
CA PHE A 14 1.49 14.34 -7.66
C PHE A 14 2.63 13.46 -8.24
N ASP A 15 3.46 14.03 -9.11
CA ASP A 15 4.54 13.29 -9.76
C ASP A 15 5.53 12.72 -8.73
N ASN A 16 5.92 11.46 -8.91
CA ASN A 16 6.78 10.71 -7.97
C ASN A 16 6.19 10.50 -6.56
N SER A 17 4.87 10.65 -6.38
CA SER A 17 4.20 10.42 -5.09
C SER A 17 4.18 8.96 -4.61
N CYS A 18 4.47 8.00 -5.50
CA CYS A 18 4.53 6.57 -5.18
C CYS A 18 5.88 5.96 -5.61
N PRO A 19 6.96 6.17 -4.81
CA PRO A 19 8.20 5.43 -5.01
C PRO A 19 7.99 3.95 -4.69
N LEU A 20 8.33 3.09 -5.63
CA LEU A 20 8.18 1.63 -5.51
C LEU A 20 9.53 0.94 -5.62
N SER A 21 9.71 -0.13 -4.86
CA SER A 21 10.83 -1.05 -5.05
C SER A 21 10.59 -1.94 -6.28
N GLY A 22 11.58 -2.77 -6.61
CA GLY A 22 11.32 -3.94 -7.46
C GLY A 22 10.28 -4.87 -6.82
N PHE A 23 9.63 -5.67 -7.66
CA PHE A 23 8.71 -6.71 -7.21
C PHE A 23 9.46 -7.99 -6.89
N ILE A 24 9.03 -8.68 -5.85
CA ILE A 24 9.46 -10.04 -5.54
C ILE A 24 8.46 -10.99 -6.21
N PRO A 25 8.90 -11.92 -7.07
CA PRO A 25 8.01 -12.93 -7.65
C PRO A 25 7.29 -13.72 -6.55
N ALA A 26 6.00 -13.99 -6.73
CA ALA A 26 5.20 -14.70 -5.73
C ALA A 26 5.77 -16.09 -5.40
N ALA A 27 6.43 -16.74 -6.36
CA ALA A 27 7.12 -18.02 -6.16
C ALA A 27 8.38 -17.90 -5.29
N GLU A 28 9.03 -16.75 -5.28
CA GLU A 28 10.24 -16.48 -4.49
C GLU A 28 9.90 -15.90 -3.10
N PHE A 29 8.66 -15.43 -2.93
CA PHE A 29 8.18 -14.94 -1.65
C PHE A 29 7.80 -16.11 -0.74
N THR A 30 8.74 -16.52 0.11
CA THR A 30 8.57 -17.68 1.01
C THR A 30 7.83 -17.36 2.32
N GLY A 31 7.44 -16.10 2.54
CA GLY A 31 6.74 -15.65 3.75
C GLY A 31 5.21 -15.65 3.61
N ASP A 32 4.51 -15.40 4.72
CA ASP A 32 3.09 -15.05 4.69
C ASP A 32 2.94 -13.54 4.39
N PRO A 33 2.28 -13.15 3.29
CA PRO A 33 2.06 -11.73 2.98
C PRO A 33 1.29 -11.00 4.10
N GLN A 34 0.46 -11.72 4.85
CA GLN A 34 -0.31 -11.19 5.97
C GLN A 34 0.49 -11.07 7.26
N ASN A 35 1.76 -11.51 7.28
CA ASN A 35 2.67 -11.38 8.41
C ASN A 35 4.09 -11.03 7.97
N THR A 36 4.24 -9.84 7.39
CA THR A 36 5.50 -9.30 6.87
C THR A 36 5.86 -8.01 7.60
N THR A 37 7.10 -7.92 8.10
CA THR A 37 7.61 -6.72 8.77
C THR A 37 8.00 -5.65 7.75
N LEU A 38 7.54 -4.42 7.98
CA LEU A 38 7.87 -3.23 7.20
C LEU A 38 8.63 -2.24 8.09
N GLY A 39 9.66 -1.62 7.53
CA GLY A 39 10.48 -0.64 8.22
C GLY A 39 10.92 0.49 7.31
N LEU A 40 11.01 1.70 7.86
CA LEU A 40 11.57 2.87 7.18
C LEU A 40 12.54 3.58 8.13
N SER A 41 13.78 3.76 7.65
CA SER A 41 14.80 4.55 8.33
C SER A 41 15.17 5.77 7.49
N VAL A 42 15.36 6.91 8.16
CA VAL A 42 15.76 8.17 7.53
C VAL A 42 17.04 8.63 8.20
N ASN A 43 18.11 8.78 7.42
CA ASN A 43 19.44 9.13 7.92
C ASN A 43 19.96 8.18 9.02
N GLY A 44 19.64 6.89 8.92
CA GLY A 44 20.03 5.88 9.91
C GLY A 44 19.12 5.77 11.13
N GLU A 45 18.15 6.67 11.31
CA GLU A 45 17.18 6.60 12.40
C GLU A 45 15.88 5.93 11.94
N GLN A 46 15.39 4.97 12.73
CA GLN A 46 14.13 4.31 12.45
C GLN A 46 12.93 5.25 12.68
N ARG A 47 12.10 5.44 11.66
CA ARG A 47 10.91 6.31 11.70
C ARG A 47 9.61 5.53 11.60
N GLN A 48 9.60 4.38 10.94
CA GLN A 48 8.45 3.49 10.87
C GLN A 48 8.89 2.05 11.07
N GLN A 49 8.07 1.30 11.81
CA GLN A 49 8.19 -0.13 12.01
C GLN A 49 6.80 -0.70 12.26
N GLY A 50 6.46 -1.80 11.61
CA GLY A 50 5.19 -2.49 11.83
C GLY A 50 5.12 -3.81 11.08
N THR A 51 4.07 -4.58 11.30
CA THR A 51 3.81 -5.81 10.55
C THR A 51 2.49 -5.74 9.79
N THR A 52 2.41 -6.39 8.63
CA THR A 52 1.14 -6.55 7.91
C THR A 52 0.12 -7.35 8.72
N ALA A 53 0.51 -8.04 9.80
CA ALA A 53 -0.43 -8.69 10.71
C ALA A 53 -1.39 -7.70 11.38
N ASP A 54 -0.94 -6.46 11.61
CA ASP A 54 -1.68 -5.36 12.24
C ASP A 54 -2.69 -4.70 11.30
N MET A 55 -2.79 -5.14 10.04
CA MET A 55 -3.79 -4.63 9.11
C MET A 55 -5.21 -4.91 9.64
N ILE A 56 -5.99 -3.85 9.81
CA ILE A 56 -7.43 -3.91 10.17
C ILE A 56 -8.21 -4.71 9.12
N HIS A 57 -7.87 -4.53 7.84
CA HIS A 57 -8.44 -5.29 6.72
C HIS A 57 -7.35 -6.16 6.09
N LYS A 58 -7.57 -7.47 6.05
CA LYS A 58 -6.61 -8.43 5.48
C LYS A 58 -6.41 -8.21 3.98
N ILE A 59 -5.25 -8.58 3.45
CA ILE A 59 -4.81 -8.26 2.09
C ILE A 59 -5.76 -8.80 1.02
N VAL A 60 -6.05 -10.11 1.06
CA VAL A 60 -6.94 -10.78 0.08
C VAL A 60 -8.34 -10.16 0.05
N PRO A 61 -9.07 -10.02 1.18
CA PRO A 61 -10.39 -9.39 1.15
C PRO A 61 -10.35 -7.90 0.79
N LEU A 62 -9.27 -7.18 1.12
CA LEU A 62 -9.11 -5.78 0.72
C LEU A 62 -9.02 -5.65 -0.81
N ILE A 63 -8.22 -6.49 -1.47
CA ILE A 63 -8.12 -6.52 -2.94
C ILE A 63 -9.50 -6.83 -3.54
N ALA A 64 -10.16 -7.88 -3.07
CA ALA A 64 -11.50 -8.28 -3.54
C ALA A 64 -12.55 -7.17 -3.36
N TYR A 65 -12.44 -6.36 -2.30
CA TYR A 65 -13.30 -5.21 -2.09
C TYR A 65 -13.01 -4.07 -3.07
N MET A 66 -11.73 -3.70 -3.26
CA MET A 66 -11.33 -2.64 -4.18
C MET A 66 -11.72 -2.93 -5.63
N SER A 67 -11.64 -4.20 -6.05
CA SER A 67 -12.06 -4.64 -7.39
C SER A 67 -13.55 -4.36 -7.68
N LYS A 68 -14.40 -4.12 -6.68
CA LYS A 68 -15.82 -3.76 -6.91
C LYS A 68 -16.01 -2.32 -7.41
N PHE A 69 -15.04 -1.44 -7.15
CA PHE A 69 -15.16 0.00 -7.43
C PHE A 69 -14.22 0.46 -8.54
N PHE A 70 -13.01 -0.10 -8.60
CA PHE A 70 -11.93 0.36 -9.48
C PHE A 70 -11.62 -0.63 -10.60
N TYR A 71 -12.65 -1.16 -11.25
CA TYR A 71 -12.50 -2.04 -12.40
C TYR A 71 -12.64 -1.23 -13.71
N PRO A 72 -11.61 -1.14 -14.56
CA PRO A 72 -11.79 -0.80 -15.96
C PRO A 72 -12.45 -1.97 -16.67
N GLN A 73 -13.54 -1.65 -17.34
CA GLN A 73 -14.30 -2.42 -18.30
C GLN A 73 -13.41 -3.37 -19.16
N GLY A 74 -13.56 -4.68 -18.94
CA GLY A 74 -13.25 -5.72 -19.92
C GLY A 74 -14.42 -5.85 -20.88
N ARG A 75 -14.61 -4.81 -21.70
CA ARG A 75 -15.10 -4.90 -23.07
C ARG A 75 -14.21 -4.01 -23.92
#